data_AF-A0AAX6QXR6-F1
#
_entry.id   AF-A0AAX6QXR6-F1
#
_cell.length_a   1.000
_cell.length_b   1.000
_cell.length_c   1.000
_cell.angle_alpha   90.00
_cell.angle_beta   90.00
_cell.angle_gamma   90.00
#
_symmetry.space_group_name_H-M   'P 1'
#
loop_
_entity.id
_entity.type
_entity.pdbx_description
1 polymer ?
#
loop_
_entity_poly.entity_id
_entity_poly.type
_entity_poly.pdbx_seq_one_letter_code
_entity_poly.pdbx_strand_id
1 'polypeptide(L)'
;MGVTEKPCGLKKKRKMKHLSSVLPEHQAAFTRLLEDPIVKRFLAWDMNLRASDKYLLAMVITYFSRAGLFPWEYKRIHFFLALFLANEMEEDSQLQKYDMFFFLYGRNLAQIPKFQKLRYEFICCMGWNLRVTREECEEIQAYDPGFWVWRRDRKLILGTLEP
;
A
#
# COMPACT_ATOMS: atom_id res chain seq x y z
N MET A 1 42.44 -6.77 36.10
CA MET A 1 42.40 -5.59 35.21
C MET A 1 43.06 -6.00 33.90
N GLY A 2 42.47 -5.95 32.72
CA GLY A 2 41.15 -5.53 32.27
C GLY A 2 40.71 -6.40 31.09
N VAL A 3 39.39 -6.51 30.92
CA VAL A 3 38.69 -7.32 29.93
C VAL A 3 38.88 -6.71 28.54
N THR A 4 39.35 -7.49 27.58
CA THR A 4 39.46 -7.06 26.17
C THR A 4 38.06 -7.06 25.54
N GLU A 5 37.47 -5.86 25.43
CA GLU A 5 36.21 -5.63 24.74
C GLU A 5 36.31 -6.03 23.27
N LYS A 6 35.42 -6.93 22.82
CA LYS A 6 35.22 -7.21 21.39
C LYS A 6 34.04 -6.36 20.91
N PRO A 7 34.19 -5.51 19.88
CA PRO A 7 33.08 -4.69 19.41
C PRO A 7 32.01 -5.57 18.77
N CYS A 8 30.84 -5.53 19.39
CA CYS A 8 29.58 -6.06 18.89
C CYS A 8 29.04 -5.16 17.78
N GLY A 9 28.53 -5.77 16.70
CA GLY A 9 27.42 -5.20 15.94
C GLY A 9 27.76 -4.13 14.90
N LEU A 10 28.14 -4.56 13.70
CA LEU A 10 27.86 -3.82 12.47
C LEU A 10 27.31 -4.80 11.43
N LYS A 11 26.01 -5.14 11.56
CA LYS A 11 25.26 -5.67 10.43
C LYS A 11 25.27 -4.56 9.37
N LYS A 12 26.10 -4.72 8.34
CA LYS A 12 26.08 -3.86 7.16
C LYS A 12 24.66 -3.90 6.62
N LYS A 13 23.92 -2.78 6.76
CA LYS A 13 22.71 -2.53 5.98
C LYS A 13 23.12 -2.78 4.53
N ARG A 14 22.66 -3.87 3.93
CA ARG A 14 22.64 -3.99 2.47
C ARG A 14 21.79 -2.82 2.04
N LYS A 15 22.44 -1.73 1.60
CA LYS A 15 21.75 -0.58 1.01
C LYS A 15 20.97 -1.16 -0.17
N MET A 16 19.66 -1.31 0.02
CA MET A 16 18.68 -1.59 -1.00
C MET A 16 18.54 -0.32 -1.84
N LYS A 17 19.61 0.03 -2.57
CA LYS A 17 19.72 1.25 -3.38
C LYS A 17 18.66 1.35 -4.48
N HIS A 18 17.90 0.26 -4.71
CA HIS A 18 16.93 0.14 -5.79
C HIS A 18 15.54 0.67 -5.42
N LEU A 19 15.10 0.56 -4.16
CA LEU A 19 13.86 1.23 -3.71
C LEU A 19 14.07 2.74 -3.63
N SER A 20 15.23 3.19 -3.12
CA SER A 20 15.43 4.61 -2.82
C SER A 20 15.44 5.56 -4.03
N SER A 21 15.79 5.09 -5.24
CA SER A 21 15.86 5.97 -6.42
C SER A 21 14.52 6.11 -7.15
N VAL A 22 13.66 5.07 -7.11
CA VAL A 22 12.38 5.06 -7.84
C VAL A 22 11.19 5.43 -6.93
N LEU A 23 11.39 5.34 -5.61
CA LEU A 23 10.39 5.68 -4.60
C LEU A 23 9.76 7.09 -4.74
N PRO A 24 10.51 8.17 -5.03
CA PRO A 24 9.92 9.51 -5.11
C PRO A 24 8.87 9.65 -6.22
N GLU A 25 9.11 9.00 -7.36
CA GLU A 25 8.23 9.04 -8.54
C GLU A 25 6.90 8.32 -8.29
N HIS A 26 6.95 7.12 -7.72
CA HIS A 26 5.76 6.35 -7.38
C HIS A 26 5.00 6.95 -6.19
N GLN A 27 5.71 7.58 -5.25
CA GLN A 27 5.08 8.34 -4.18
C GLN A 27 4.36 9.58 -4.71
N ALA A 28 4.90 10.29 -5.70
CA ALA A 28 4.18 11.40 -6.34
C ALA A 28 2.90 10.93 -7.05
N ALA A 29 2.95 9.79 -7.74
CA ALA A 29 1.77 9.17 -8.34
C ALA A 29 0.71 8.81 -7.29
N PHE A 30 1.14 8.20 -6.19
CA PHE A 30 0.28 7.86 -5.06
C PHE A 30 -0.36 9.10 -4.44
N THR A 31 0.42 10.13 -4.10
CA THR A 31 -0.07 11.39 -3.53
C THR A 31 -1.09 12.06 -4.45
N ARG A 32 -0.86 12.07 -5.77
CA ARG A 32 -1.83 12.59 -6.73
C ARG A 32 -3.14 11.79 -6.72
N LEU A 33 -3.08 10.47 -6.57
CA LEU A 33 -4.30 9.63 -6.50
C LEU A 33 -5.04 9.79 -5.18
N LEU A 34 -4.36 10.14 -4.08
CA LEU A 34 -5.05 10.52 -2.84
C LEU A 34 -5.89 11.80 -3.01
N GLU A 35 -5.57 12.64 -3.99
CA GLU A 35 -6.37 13.81 -4.33
C GLU A 35 -7.62 13.48 -5.18
N ASP A 36 -7.72 12.26 -5.73
CA ASP A 36 -8.87 11.83 -6.54
C ASP A 36 -10.16 11.78 -5.70
N PRO A 37 -11.28 12.35 -6.19
CA PRO A 37 -12.50 12.48 -5.40
C PRO A 37 -13.14 11.15 -4.97
N ILE A 38 -12.92 10.07 -5.72
CA ILE A 38 -13.43 8.74 -5.35
C ILE A 38 -12.51 8.09 -4.32
N VAL A 39 -11.19 8.22 -4.50
CA VAL A 39 -10.21 7.73 -3.52
C VAL A 39 -10.40 8.45 -2.18
N LYS A 40 -10.56 9.77 -2.16
CA LYS A 40 -10.87 10.52 -0.92
C LYS A 40 -12.11 10.02 -0.23
N ARG A 41 -13.21 9.82 -0.97
CA ARG A 41 -14.47 9.32 -0.38
C ARG A 41 -14.32 7.91 0.17
N PHE A 42 -13.59 7.04 -0.52
CA PHE A 42 -13.31 5.68 -0.04
C PHE A 42 -12.50 5.71 1.27
N LEU A 43 -11.43 6.49 1.33
CA LEU A 43 -10.59 6.61 2.54
C LEU A 43 -11.33 7.26 3.71
N ALA A 44 -12.25 8.20 3.44
CA ALA A 44 -13.11 8.80 4.46
C ALA A 44 -14.21 7.83 4.94
N TRP A 45 -14.67 6.92 4.09
CA TRP A 45 -15.67 5.92 4.44
C TRP A 45 -15.08 4.78 5.29
N ASP A 46 -13.83 4.40 5.08
CA ASP A 46 -13.15 3.34 5.84
C ASP A 46 -12.71 3.82 7.23
N MET A 47 -13.69 4.17 8.08
CA MET A 47 -13.48 4.73 9.41
C MET A 47 -12.76 3.77 10.36
N ASN A 48 -12.94 2.46 10.18
CA ASN A 48 -12.32 1.41 10.99
C ASN A 48 -10.95 0.97 10.45
N LEU A 49 -10.50 1.58 9.35
CA LEU A 49 -9.21 1.29 8.70
C LEU A 49 -9.03 -0.21 8.40
N ARG A 50 -10.11 -0.87 7.95
CA ARG A 50 -10.04 -2.29 7.62
C ARG A 50 -9.42 -2.50 6.24
N ALA A 51 -9.74 -1.61 5.31
CA ALA A 51 -9.36 -1.75 3.91
C ALA A 51 -8.21 -0.83 3.48
N SER A 52 -7.83 0.14 4.33
CA SER A 52 -6.90 1.21 3.99
C SER A 52 -6.08 1.74 5.17
N ASP A 53 -5.65 0.84 6.06
CA ASP A 53 -4.64 1.20 7.06
C ASP A 53 -3.28 1.52 6.42
N LYS A 54 -2.38 2.10 7.23
CA LYS A 54 -1.07 2.57 6.80
C LYS A 54 -0.19 1.49 6.15
N TYR A 55 -0.31 0.23 6.54
CA TYR A 55 0.45 -0.88 5.95
C TYR A 55 -0.12 -1.25 4.58
N LEU A 56 -1.45 -1.36 4.46
CA LEU A 56 -2.10 -1.59 3.16
C LEU A 56 -1.77 -0.47 2.16
N LEU A 57 -1.78 0.79 2.62
CA LEU A 57 -1.39 1.94 1.79
C LEU A 57 0.11 1.96 1.45
N ALA A 58 0.99 1.50 2.34
CA ALA A 58 2.41 1.33 2.02
C ALA A 58 2.61 0.22 0.96
N MET A 59 1.85 -0.88 1.04
CA MET A 59 1.87 -1.93 0.02
C MET A 59 1.45 -1.40 -1.36
N VAL A 60 0.49 -0.48 -1.43
CA VAL A 60 0.10 0.17 -2.70
C VAL A 60 1.30 0.87 -3.35
N ILE A 61 2.09 1.63 -2.59
CA ILE A 61 3.29 2.31 -3.12
C ILE A 61 4.34 1.27 -3.56
N THR A 62 4.54 0.21 -2.78
CA THR A 62 5.44 -0.90 -3.14
C THR A 62 5.01 -1.56 -4.45
N TYR A 63 3.71 -1.82 -4.64
CA TYR A 63 3.18 -2.39 -5.88
C TYR A 63 3.31 -1.46 -7.07
N PHE A 64 3.14 -0.14 -6.87
CA PHE A 64 3.45 0.82 -7.94
C PHE A 64 4.93 0.70 -8.33
N SER A 65 5.83 0.71 -7.35
CA SER A 65 7.26 0.57 -7.61
C SER A 65 7.62 -0.74 -8.33
N ARG A 66 6.92 -1.84 -8.04
CA ARG A 66 7.15 -3.14 -8.69
C ARG A 66 6.55 -3.22 -10.10
N ALA A 67 5.41 -2.58 -10.32
CA ALA A 67 4.75 -2.58 -11.64
C ALA A 67 5.52 -1.73 -12.67
N GLY A 68 6.32 -0.77 -12.21
CA GLY A 68 7.26 -0.03 -13.05
C GLY A 68 6.61 0.84 -14.13
N LEU A 69 5.34 1.23 -13.96
CA LEU A 69 4.68 2.18 -14.85
C LEU A 69 5.20 3.59 -14.58
N PHE A 70 5.08 4.48 -15.56
CA PHE A 70 5.42 5.86 -15.33
C PHE A 70 4.41 6.54 -14.38
N PRO A 71 4.82 7.53 -13.56
CA PRO A 71 3.96 8.17 -12.56
C PRO A 71 2.62 8.73 -13.10
N TRP A 72 2.61 9.19 -14.34
CA TRP A 72 1.43 9.74 -15.02
C TRP A 72 0.47 8.66 -15.54
N GLU A 73 0.92 7.41 -15.69
CA GLU A 73 0.08 6.30 -16.16
C GLU A 73 -0.82 5.76 -15.05
N TYR A 74 -0.43 5.93 -13.79
CA TYR A 74 -1.27 5.54 -12.66
C TYR A 74 -2.57 6.34 -12.66
N LYS A 75 -3.68 5.63 -12.51
CA LYS A 75 -5.05 6.15 -12.55
C LYS A 75 -5.78 5.58 -11.35
N ARG A 76 -6.98 6.09 -11.06
CA ARG A 76 -7.85 5.58 -10.01
C ARG A 76 -7.94 4.05 -10.00
N ILE A 77 -8.11 3.44 -11.18
CA ILE A 77 -8.16 1.98 -11.31
C ILE A 77 -6.90 1.30 -10.76
N HIS A 78 -5.71 1.83 -11.03
CA HIS A 78 -4.45 1.26 -10.55
C HIS A 78 -4.32 1.34 -9.02
N PHE A 79 -4.81 2.42 -8.40
CA PHE A 79 -4.90 2.52 -6.94
C PHE A 79 -5.76 1.38 -6.36
N PHE A 80 -6.97 1.20 -6.89
CA PHE A 80 -7.87 0.15 -6.42
C PHE A 80 -7.36 -1.26 -6.75
N LEU A 81 -6.66 -1.47 -7.87
CA LEU A 81 -6.02 -2.75 -8.18
C LEU A 81 -4.94 -3.09 -7.13
N ALA A 82 -4.03 -2.15 -6.85
CA ALA A 82 -2.98 -2.36 -5.88
C ALA A 82 -3.53 -2.54 -4.45
N LEU A 83 -4.54 -1.75 -4.07
CA LEU A 83 -5.15 -1.86 -2.74
C LEU A 83 -5.94 -3.16 -2.58
N PHE A 84 -6.64 -3.58 -3.62
CA PHE A 84 -7.33 -4.87 -3.65
C PHE A 84 -6.34 -6.02 -3.44
N LEU A 85 -5.20 -6.00 -4.13
CA LEU A 85 -4.15 -7.01 -3.94
C LEU A 85 -3.57 -6.97 -2.52
N ALA A 86 -3.34 -5.77 -1.96
CA ALA A 86 -2.84 -5.65 -0.59
C ALA A 86 -3.81 -6.30 0.42
N ASN A 87 -5.11 -6.06 0.25
CA ASN A 87 -6.16 -6.65 1.09
C ASN A 87 -6.27 -8.17 0.92
N GLU A 88 -5.99 -8.72 -0.27
CA GLU A 88 -5.95 -10.16 -0.49
C GLU A 88 -4.78 -10.85 0.23
N MET A 89 -3.66 -10.15 0.38
CA MET A 89 -2.46 -10.69 1.00
C MET A 89 -2.52 -10.68 2.54
N GLU A 90 -3.27 -9.77 3.15
CA GLU A 90 -3.40 -9.62 4.61
C GLU A 90 -4.65 -10.35 5.20
N GLU A 91 -5.26 -11.27 4.43
CA GLU A 91 -6.39 -12.12 4.85
C GLU A 91 -7.65 -11.38 5.34
N ASP A 92 -8.12 -10.34 4.62
CA ASP A 92 -9.37 -9.66 4.98
C ASP A 92 -10.63 -10.18 4.25
N SER A 93 -11.79 -9.94 4.88
CA SER A 93 -13.12 -10.42 4.52
C SER A 93 -13.56 -10.07 3.09
N GLN A 94 -14.33 -10.99 2.45
CA GLN A 94 -14.89 -10.80 1.10
C GLN A 94 -15.79 -9.56 0.97
N LEU A 95 -16.37 -9.06 2.09
CA LEU A 95 -17.27 -7.91 2.10
C LEU A 95 -16.58 -6.61 1.68
N GLN A 96 -15.37 -6.36 2.16
CA GLN A 96 -14.62 -5.12 1.87
C GLN A 96 -14.27 -4.99 0.38
N LYS A 97 -14.13 -6.13 -0.30
CA LYS A 97 -13.90 -6.18 -1.76
C LYS A 97 -15.11 -5.64 -2.53
N TYR A 98 -16.33 -5.93 -2.10
CA TYR A 98 -17.54 -5.38 -2.71
C TYR A 98 -17.65 -3.88 -2.52
N ASP A 99 -17.27 -3.37 -1.35
CA ASP A 99 -17.24 -1.93 -1.09
C ASP A 99 -16.27 -1.23 -2.06
N MET A 100 -15.06 -1.77 -2.27
CA MET A 100 -14.12 -1.23 -3.27
C MET A 100 -14.73 -1.17 -4.69
N PHE A 101 -15.43 -2.23 -5.12
CA PHE A 101 -16.10 -2.24 -6.42
C PHE A 101 -17.22 -1.20 -6.50
N PHE A 102 -17.96 -1.00 -5.42
CA PHE A 102 -19.00 0.02 -5.36
C PHE A 102 -18.42 1.44 -5.50
N PHE A 103 -17.29 1.73 -4.83
CA PHE A 103 -16.62 3.02 -5.01
C PHE A 103 -16.10 3.23 -6.43
N LEU A 104 -15.56 2.18 -7.04
CA LEU A 104 -14.94 2.26 -8.36
C LEU A 104 -15.95 2.33 -9.52
N TYR A 105 -17.04 1.55 -9.46
CA TYR A 105 -18.00 1.37 -10.55
C TYR A 105 -19.45 1.75 -10.19
N GLY A 106 -19.72 2.13 -8.94
CA GLY A 106 -21.09 2.36 -8.46
C GLY A 106 -21.92 1.08 -8.55
N ARG A 107 -23.11 1.20 -9.15
CA ARG A 107 -24.02 0.06 -9.38
C ARG A 107 -23.65 -0.79 -10.60
N ASN A 108 -22.64 -0.41 -11.39
CA ASN A 108 -22.26 -1.13 -12.60
C ASN A 108 -21.28 -2.27 -12.30
N LEU A 109 -21.78 -3.32 -11.65
CA LEU A 109 -20.98 -4.51 -11.32
C LEU A 109 -20.60 -5.36 -12.54
N ALA A 110 -21.13 -5.07 -13.73
CA ALA A 110 -20.73 -5.72 -14.98
C ALA A 110 -19.26 -5.43 -15.36
N GLN A 111 -18.61 -4.46 -14.70
CA GLN A 111 -17.19 -4.15 -14.90
C GLN A 111 -16.25 -5.07 -14.11
N ILE A 112 -16.75 -5.92 -13.20
CA ILE A 112 -15.91 -6.82 -12.38
C ILE A 112 -15.02 -7.75 -13.23
N PRO A 113 -15.52 -8.40 -14.31
CA PRO A 113 -14.66 -9.23 -15.17
C PRO A 113 -13.50 -8.44 -15.80
N LYS A 114 -13.76 -7.18 -16.19
CA LYS A 114 -12.72 -6.29 -16.72
C LYS A 114 -11.70 -5.94 -15.64
N PHE A 115 -12.14 -5.68 -14.42
CA PHE A 115 -11.23 -5.46 -13.28
C PHE A 115 -10.34 -6.69 -13.05
N GLN A 116 -10.90 -7.89 -13.07
CA GLN A 116 -10.12 -9.12 -12.87
C GLN A 116 -9.07 -9.33 -13.96
N LYS A 117 -9.39 -8.98 -15.22
CA LYS A 117 -8.40 -8.99 -16.30
C LYS A 117 -7.27 -7.99 -16.04
N LEU A 118 -7.60 -6.75 -15.68
CA LEU A 118 -6.59 -5.72 -15.36
C LEU A 118 -5.76 -6.10 -14.13
N ARG A 119 -6.36 -6.78 -13.14
CA ARG A 119 -5.64 -7.32 -11.97
C ARG A 119 -4.59 -8.33 -12.40
N TYR A 120 -4.94 -9.26 -13.27
CA TYR A 120 -3.99 -10.22 -13.82
C TYR A 120 -2.84 -9.52 -14.54
N GLU A 121 -3.14 -8.57 -15.44
CA GLU A 121 -2.12 -7.79 -16.16
C GLU A 121 -1.20 -7.04 -15.19
N PHE A 122 -1.76 -6.41 -14.15
CA PHE A 122 -1.00 -5.69 -13.13
C PHE A 122 -0.06 -6.62 -12.33
N ILE A 123 -0.53 -7.83 -11.98
CA ILE A 123 0.32 -8.86 -11.34
C ILE A 123 1.47 -9.27 -12.26
N CYS A 124 1.20 -9.43 -13.56
CA CYS A 124 2.24 -9.74 -14.55
C CYS A 124 3.29 -8.62 -14.63
N CYS A 125 2.89 -7.34 -14.61
CA CYS A 125 3.83 -6.21 -14.59
C CYS A 125 4.76 -6.24 -13.37
N MET A 126 4.28 -6.73 -12.22
CA MET A 126 5.09 -6.89 -11.01
C MET A 126 5.99 -8.14 -11.02
N GLY A 127 6.00 -8.92 -12.10
CA GLY A 127 6.72 -10.18 -12.16
C GLY A 127 6.27 -11.18 -11.09
N TRP A 128 4.98 -11.16 -10.73
CA TRP A 128 4.39 -12.00 -9.66
C TRP A 128 4.94 -11.74 -8.25
N ASN A 129 5.70 -10.65 -8.05
CA ASN A 129 6.22 -10.29 -6.74
C ASN A 129 5.15 -9.59 -5.89
N LEU A 130 4.24 -10.38 -5.30
CA LEU A 130 3.12 -9.89 -4.48
C LEU A 130 3.45 -9.78 -2.99
N ARG A 131 4.48 -10.50 -2.51
CA ARG A 131 4.86 -10.50 -1.10
C ARG A 131 5.50 -9.17 -0.73
N VAL A 132 4.88 -8.44 0.18
CA VAL A 132 5.48 -7.23 0.78
C VAL A 132 5.75 -7.54 2.24
N THR A 133 6.98 -7.36 2.70
CA THR A 133 7.30 -7.55 4.12
C THR A 133 6.96 -6.32 4.92
N ARG A 134 6.81 -6.51 6.23
CA ARG A 134 6.57 -5.40 7.15
C ARG A 134 7.70 -4.38 7.12
N GLU A 135 8.95 -4.84 7.00
CA GLU A 135 10.12 -3.98 6.89
C GLU A 135 10.08 -3.12 5.62
N GLU A 136 9.67 -3.68 4.48
CA GLU A 136 9.45 -2.90 3.25
C GLU A 136 8.41 -1.79 3.48
N CYS A 137 7.28 -2.10 4.14
CA CYS A 137 6.28 -1.09 4.46
C CYS A 137 6.81 0.00 5.41
N GLU A 138 7.60 -0.37 6.41
CA GLU A 138 8.20 0.58 7.36
C GLU A 138 9.25 1.48 6.69
N GLU A 139 9.99 0.97 5.70
CA GLU A 139 10.90 1.77 4.88
C GLU A 139 10.17 2.83 4.04
N ILE A 140 9.03 2.46 3.44
CA ILE A 140 8.17 3.41 2.70
C ILE A 140 7.66 4.51 3.64
N GLN A 141 7.18 4.13 4.83
CA GLN A 141 6.67 5.09 5.82
C GLN A 141 7.77 6.03 6.34
N ALA A 142 8.99 5.51 6.51
CA ALA A 142 10.13 6.28 6.99
C ALA A 142 10.65 7.33 6.00
N TYR A 143 10.27 7.25 4.72
CA TYR A 143 10.66 8.24 3.71
C TYR A 143 10.02 9.61 3.97
N ASP A 144 8.73 9.64 4.30
CA ASP A 144 8.03 10.86 4.74
C ASP A 144 7.15 10.51 5.96
N PRO A 145 7.73 10.52 7.18
CA PRO A 145 7.00 10.13 8.38
C PRO A 145 5.90 11.14 8.76
N GLY A 146 5.94 12.36 8.21
CA GLY A 146 4.94 13.40 8.44
C GLY A 146 3.66 13.21 7.63
N PHE A 147 3.67 12.30 6.63
CA PHE A 147 2.56 12.13 5.73
C PHE A 147 1.31 11.60 6.44
N TRP A 148 0.18 12.27 6.23
CA TRP A 148 -1.04 12.04 7.02
C TRP A 148 -1.58 10.60 6.91
N VAL A 149 -1.35 9.92 5.79
CA VAL A 149 -1.78 8.52 5.58
C VAL A 149 -1.17 7.56 6.60
N TRP A 150 0.01 7.86 7.15
CA TRP A 150 0.66 7.00 8.14
C TRP A 150 0.00 7.08 9.52
N ARG A 151 -0.87 8.08 9.74
CA ARG A 151 -1.71 8.17 10.94
C ARG A 151 -2.93 7.25 10.88
N ARG A 152 -3.18 6.60 9.73
CA ARG A 152 -4.23 5.59 9.57
C ARG A 152 -3.79 4.27 10.20
N ASP A 153 -3.68 4.24 11.52
CA ASP A 153 -3.27 3.06 12.27
C ASP A 153 -4.47 2.36 12.93
N ARG A 154 -4.85 1.19 12.38
CA ARG A 154 -5.94 0.35 12.88
C ARG A 154 -5.73 -0.07 14.35
N LYS A 155 -4.48 -0.21 14.81
CA LYS A 155 -4.19 -0.62 16.19
C LYS A 155 -4.60 0.44 17.21
N LEU A 156 -4.53 1.72 16.84
CA LEU A 156 -4.97 2.82 17.70
C LEU A 156 -6.50 2.83 17.87
N ILE A 157 -7.24 2.43 16.82
CA ILE A 157 -8.71 2.31 16.89
C ILE A 157 -9.12 1.16 17.80
N LEU A 158 -8.47 -0.01 17.65
CA LEU A 158 -8.76 -1.18 18.49
C LEU A 158 -8.44 -0.92 19.97
N GLY A 159 -7.32 -0.23 20.27
CA GLY A 159 -6.97 0.13 21.65
C GLY A 159 -7.88 1.16 22.31
N THR A 160 -8.77 1.83 21.56
CA THR A 160 -9.75 2.79 22.10
C THR A 160 -11.09 2.12 22.45
N LEU A 161 -11.29 0.87 22.04
CA LEU A 161 -12.53 0.10 22.24
C LEU A 161 -12.43 -0.92 23.39
N GLU A 162 -11.28 -1.02 24.07
CA GLU A 162 -11.11 -1.81 25.29
C GLU A 162 -11.52 -0.93 26.51
N PRO A 163 -12.55 -1.30 27.28
CA PRO A 163 -13.03 -0.54 28.45
C PRO A 163 -12.10 -0.62 29.68
#